data_AF-A0A8T3YBI3-F1
#
_entry.id   AF-A0A8T3YBI3-F1
#
_cell.length_a   1.000
_cell.length_b   1.000
_cell.length_c   1.000
_cell.angle_alpha   90.00
_cell.angle_beta   90.00
_cell.angle_gamma   90.00
#
_symmetry.space_group_name_H-M   'P 1'
#
loop_
_entity.id
_entity.type
_entity.pdbx_description
1 polymer ?
#
loop_
_entity_poly.entity_id
_entity_poly.type
_entity_poly.pdbx_seq_one_letter_code
_entity_poly.pdbx_strand_id
1 'polypeptide(L)'
;MKYLKAYLAGVAFPATLLPFVYLIVFSVDALAPARTVPFPLIPFFWGLTNMLYFAIGKQWPIKERNTRLWLTGGILGFLAGSLIVFVYKLPAQLGFPTVLYYLPLIGAPLVWGLFWRYIVKYLNDAVGLKEQ
;
A
#
# COMPACT_ATOMS: atom_id res chain seq x y z
N MET A 1 0.88 1.14 23.97
CA MET A 1 0.34 0.24 22.90
C MET A 1 -0.04 0.92 21.59
N LYS A 2 0.15 2.25 21.44
CA LYS A 2 -0.27 3.00 20.24
C LYS A 2 0.30 2.45 18.93
N TYR A 3 1.61 2.18 18.89
CA TYR A 3 2.32 1.67 17.71
C TYR A 3 1.90 0.26 17.31
N LEU A 4 1.68 -0.62 18.30
CA LEU A 4 1.16 -1.96 18.05
C LEU A 4 -0.25 -1.92 17.46
N LYS A 5 -1.13 -1.05 17.99
CA LYS A 5 -2.48 -0.85 17.40
C LYS A 5 -2.41 -0.34 15.96
N ALA A 6 -1.48 0.59 15.68
CA ALA A 6 -1.27 1.11 14.33
C ALA A 6 -0.77 0.02 13.39
N TYR A 7 0.19 -0.78 13.84
CA TYR A 7 0.69 -1.91 13.08
C TYR A 7 -0.44 -2.88 12.72
N LEU A 8 -1.20 -3.35 13.72
CA LEU A 8 -2.30 -4.29 13.51
C LEU A 8 -3.40 -3.73 12.59
N ALA A 9 -3.77 -2.45 12.76
CA ALA A 9 -4.73 -1.78 11.88
C ALA A 9 -4.22 -1.72 10.43
N GLY A 10 -2.91 -1.53 10.24
CA GLY A 10 -2.29 -1.52 8.92
C GLY A 10 -2.18 -2.91 8.28
N VAL A 11 -1.96 -3.97 9.08
CA VAL A 11 -1.93 -5.36 8.60
C VAL A 11 -3.32 -5.84 8.18
N ALA A 12 -4.37 -5.44 8.90
CA ALA A 12 -5.72 -5.99 8.74
C ALA A 12 -6.28 -5.90 7.32
N PHE A 13 -6.12 -4.76 6.64
CA PHE A 13 -6.61 -4.58 5.27
C PHE A 13 -5.91 -5.48 4.24
N PRO A 14 -4.59 -5.40 4.03
CA PRO A 14 -3.91 -6.26 3.07
C PRO A 14 -4.06 -7.74 3.43
N ALA A 15 -4.03 -8.12 4.71
CA ALA A 15 -4.20 -9.52 5.12
C ALA A 15 -5.58 -10.08 4.77
N THR A 16 -6.62 -9.25 4.77
CA THR A 16 -7.97 -9.67 4.35
C THR A 16 -8.15 -9.63 2.84
N LEU A 17 -7.54 -8.68 2.14
CA LEU A 17 -7.68 -8.53 0.68
C LEU A 17 -6.85 -9.55 -0.11
N LEU A 18 -5.63 -9.86 0.34
CA LEU A 18 -4.68 -10.71 -0.38
C LEU A 18 -5.23 -12.10 -0.74
N PRO A 19 -5.91 -12.83 0.17
CA PRO A 19 -6.53 -14.11 -0.17
C PRO A 19 -7.49 -14.03 -1.37
N PHE A 20 -8.28 -12.96 -1.48
CA PHE A 20 -9.19 -12.76 -2.62
C PHE A 20 -8.43 -12.47 -3.91
N VAL A 21 -7.38 -11.64 -3.83
CA VAL A 21 -6.51 -11.37 -4.98
C VAL A 21 -5.86 -12.67 -5.47
N TYR A 22 -5.37 -13.51 -4.54
CA TYR A 22 -4.82 -14.82 -4.88
C TYR A 22 -5.85 -15.72 -5.56
N LEU A 23 -7.08 -15.79 -5.04
CA LEU A 23 -8.14 -16.61 -5.64
C LEU A 23 -8.39 -16.20 -7.09
N ILE A 24 -8.47 -14.90 -7.38
CA ILE A 24 -8.65 -14.39 -8.74
C ILE A 24 -7.45 -14.77 -9.63
N VAL A 25 -6.23 -14.53 -9.15
CA VAL A 25 -4.99 -14.82 -9.91
C VAL A 25 -4.86 -16.31 -10.25
N PHE A 26 -5.20 -17.19 -9.31
CA PHE A 26 -5.26 -18.64 -9.54
C PHE A 26 -6.36 -19.03 -10.53
N SER A 27 -7.49 -18.32 -10.56
CA SER A 27 -8.63 -18.63 -11.44
C SER A 27 -8.39 -18.27 -12.91
N VAL A 28 -7.49 -17.31 -13.19
CA VAL A 28 -7.16 -16.86 -14.55
C VAL A 28 -5.84 -17.42 -15.08
N ASP A 29 -5.27 -18.41 -14.39
CA ASP A 29 -3.99 -19.06 -14.69
C ASP A 29 -2.80 -18.08 -14.87
N ALA A 30 -2.93 -16.89 -14.30
CA ALA A 30 -1.90 -15.85 -14.33
C ALA A 30 -0.89 -16.08 -13.19
N LEU A 31 -0.31 -17.29 -13.11
CA LEU A 31 0.58 -17.69 -12.01
C LEU A 31 1.99 -17.10 -12.10
N ALA A 32 2.39 -16.59 -13.27
CA ALA A 32 3.74 -16.05 -13.49
C ALA A 32 4.10 -14.86 -12.58
N PRO A 33 3.22 -13.85 -12.36
CA PRO A 33 3.49 -12.72 -11.47
C PRO A 33 3.40 -13.10 -9.98
N ALA A 34 2.60 -14.11 -9.64
CA ALA A 34 2.36 -14.57 -8.26
C ALA A 34 3.62 -15.16 -7.59
N ARG A 35 4.58 -15.64 -8.39
CA ARG A 35 5.83 -16.25 -7.93
C ARG A 35 6.98 -15.25 -7.78
N THR A 36 6.93 -14.12 -8.47
CA THR A 36 8.03 -13.14 -8.51
C THR A 36 7.91 -12.06 -7.45
N VAL A 37 6.69 -11.72 -7.03
CA VAL A 37 6.46 -10.73 -5.98
C VAL A 37 6.22 -11.43 -4.64
N PRO A 38 6.89 -11.01 -3.54
CA PRO A 38 6.68 -11.58 -2.22
C PRO A 38 5.38 -11.03 -1.61
N PHE A 39 4.24 -11.36 -2.22
CA PHE A 39 2.90 -10.95 -1.79
C PHE A 39 2.61 -11.23 -0.30
N PRO A 40 3.07 -12.34 0.32
CA PRO A 40 2.87 -12.57 1.75
C PRO A 40 3.55 -11.54 2.66
N LEU A 41 4.54 -10.80 2.17
CA LEU A 41 5.23 -9.75 2.94
C LEU A 41 4.48 -8.40 2.89
N ILE A 42 3.56 -8.21 1.94
CA ILE A 42 2.83 -6.95 1.77
C ILE A 42 2.10 -6.53 3.06
N PRO A 43 1.36 -7.42 3.78
CA PRO A 43 0.71 -7.03 5.02
C PRO A 43 1.69 -6.52 6.08
N PHE A 44 2.85 -7.18 6.20
CA PHE A 44 3.88 -6.80 7.16
C PHE A 44 4.46 -5.42 6.87
N PHE A 45 4.83 -5.16 5.61
CA PHE A 45 5.33 -3.85 5.20
C PHE A 45 4.28 -2.77 5.37
N TRP A 46 3.01 -3.05 5.01
CA TRP A 46 1.92 -2.10 5.17
C TRP A 46 1.66 -1.74 6.63
N GLY A 47 1.62 -2.75 7.51
CA GLY A 47 1.53 -2.57 8.95
C GLY A 47 2.67 -1.72 9.49
N LEU A 48 3.90 -2.02 9.06
CA LEU A 48 5.09 -1.28 9.48
C LEU A 48 5.03 0.17 9.02
N THR A 49 4.54 0.45 7.81
CA THR A 49 4.40 1.83 7.38
C THR A 49 3.29 2.58 8.12
N ASN A 50 2.15 1.94 8.41
CA ASN A 50 1.13 2.58 9.24
C ASN A 50 1.68 2.90 10.64
N MET A 51 2.50 2.01 11.21
CA MET A 51 3.21 2.30 12.45
C MET A 51 4.16 3.49 12.32
N LEU A 52 4.97 3.56 11.24
CA LEU A 52 5.88 4.67 10.98
C LEU A 52 5.16 6.01 10.77
N TYR A 53 3.98 6.00 10.15
CA TYR A 53 3.13 7.19 10.01
C TYR A 53 2.79 7.80 11.38
N PHE A 54 2.44 6.97 12.37
CA PHE A 54 2.17 7.47 13.73
C PHE A 54 3.43 7.83 14.52
N ALA A 55 4.57 7.24 14.19
CA ALA A 55 5.85 7.53 14.85
C ALA A 55 6.48 8.84 14.35
N ILE A 56 6.50 9.04 13.03
CA ILE A 56 7.26 10.12 12.36
C ILE A 56 6.32 11.03 11.59
N GLY A 57 5.35 10.48 10.86
CA GLY A 57 4.43 11.25 10.01
C GLY A 57 3.63 12.30 10.79
N LYS A 58 3.23 12.00 12.04
CA LYS A 58 2.56 12.98 12.91
C LYS A 58 3.41 14.21 13.26
N GLN A 59 4.73 14.10 13.19
CA GLN A 59 5.65 15.22 13.49
C GLN A 59 5.83 16.16 12.30
N TRP A 60 5.27 15.83 11.14
CA TRP A 60 5.35 16.70 9.97
C TRP A 60 4.56 18.00 10.20
N PRO A 61 5.06 19.14 9.69
CA PRO A 61 4.44 20.47 9.87
C PRO A 61 3.08 20.64 9.15
N ILE A 62 2.53 19.56 8.59
CA ILE A 62 1.26 19.53 7.88
C ILE A 62 0.14 19.38 8.88
N LYS A 63 -0.62 20.45 9.11
CA LYS A 63 -1.74 20.49 10.05
C LYS A 63 -2.93 19.65 9.56
N GLU A 64 -3.16 19.60 8.25
CA GLU A 64 -4.30 18.90 7.68
C GLU A 64 -4.07 17.38 7.63
N ARG A 65 -4.87 16.64 8.39
CA ARG A 65 -4.83 15.17 8.47
C ARG A 65 -4.96 14.49 7.10
N ASN A 66 -5.93 14.91 6.30
CA ASN A 66 -6.19 14.29 4.99
C ASN A 66 -5.00 14.45 4.05
N THR A 67 -4.38 15.63 4.04
CA THR A 67 -3.18 15.92 3.25
C THR A 67 -1.99 15.09 3.69
N ARG A 68 -1.80 14.90 5.01
CA ARG A 68 -0.75 14.03 5.57
C ARG A 68 -0.92 12.56 5.17
N LEU A 69 -2.15 12.06 5.23
CA LEU A 69 -2.49 10.69 4.79
C LEU A 69 -2.28 10.52 3.29
N TRP A 70 -2.70 11.52 2.49
CA TRP A 70 -2.47 11.52 1.04
C TRP A 70 -1.00 11.49 0.68
N LEU A 71 -0.18 12.31 1.34
CA LEU A 71 1.27 12.32 1.11
C LEU A 71 1.92 11.01 1.52
N THR A 72 1.52 10.45 2.67
CA THR A 72 2.06 9.18 3.13
C THR A 72 1.70 8.05 2.17
N GLY A 73 0.43 7.97 1.77
CA GLY A 73 -0.02 7.01 0.75
C GLY A 73 0.65 7.25 -0.60
N GLY A 74 0.77 8.50 -1.05
CA GLY A 74 1.40 8.86 -2.31
C GLY A 74 2.88 8.48 -2.37
N ILE A 75 3.65 8.77 -1.31
CA ILE A 75 5.07 8.38 -1.21
C ILE A 75 5.20 6.86 -1.26
N LEU A 76 4.34 6.14 -0.54
CA LEU A 76 4.38 4.68 -0.55
C LEU A 76 3.96 4.09 -1.88
N GLY A 77 2.94 4.64 -2.51
CA GLY A 77 2.52 4.23 -3.83
C GLY A 77 3.59 4.52 -4.88
N PHE A 78 4.33 5.62 -4.73
CA PHE A 78 5.48 5.89 -5.60
C PHE A 78 6.61 4.89 -5.40
N LEU A 79 6.96 4.56 -4.16
CA LEU A 79 7.95 3.52 -3.85
C LEU A 79 7.50 2.16 -4.36
N ALA A 80 6.23 1.79 -4.14
CA ALA A 80 5.65 0.54 -4.63
C ALA A 80 5.65 0.48 -6.16
N GLY A 81 5.22 1.56 -6.83
CA GLY A 81 5.28 1.69 -8.28
C GLY A 81 6.71 1.58 -8.81
N SER A 82 7.68 2.18 -8.13
CA SER A 82 9.10 2.10 -8.50
C SER A 82 9.62 0.66 -8.40
N LEU A 83 9.27 -0.07 -7.33
CA LEU A 83 9.60 -1.49 -7.20
C LEU A 83 8.97 -2.32 -8.33
N ILE A 84 7.69 -2.10 -8.63
CA ILE A 84 6.94 -2.78 -9.70
C ILE A 84 7.64 -2.59 -11.05
N VAL A 85 8.04 -1.36 -11.38
CA VAL A 85 8.60 -1.00 -12.69
C VAL A 85 10.08 -1.40 -12.80
N PHE A 86 10.90 -1.01 -11.83
CA PHE A 86 12.37 -1.11 -11.96
C PHE A 86 12.95 -2.42 -11.41
N VAL A 87 12.37 -2.95 -10.33
CA VAL A 87 12.90 -4.16 -9.67
C VAL A 87 12.23 -5.40 -10.23
N TYR A 88 10.91 -5.47 -10.16
CA TYR A 88 10.15 -6.64 -10.58
C TYR A 88 9.87 -6.67 -12.09
N LYS A 89 10.00 -5.52 -12.78
CA LYS A 89 9.71 -5.39 -14.22
C LYS A 89 8.36 -6.00 -14.60
N LEU A 90 7.40 -5.89 -13.70
CA LEU A 90 6.08 -6.49 -13.77
C LEU A 90 5.34 -6.12 -15.07
N PRO A 91 5.37 -4.84 -15.52
CA PRO A 91 4.71 -4.49 -16.77
C PRO A 91 5.26 -5.21 -18.00
N ALA A 92 6.58 -5.46 -18.03
CA ALA A 92 7.22 -6.21 -19.09
C ALA A 92 6.87 -7.71 -19.03
N GLN A 93 6.80 -8.27 -17.82
CA GLN A 93 6.37 -9.66 -17.61
C GLN A 93 4.89 -9.89 -18.00
N LEU A 94 4.06 -8.85 -17.87
CA LEU A 94 2.64 -8.86 -18.26
C LEU A 94 2.42 -8.54 -19.76
N GLY A 95 3.50 -8.28 -20.52
CA GLY A 95 3.41 -8.01 -21.95
C GLY A 95 2.81 -6.65 -22.33
N PHE A 96 2.85 -5.67 -21.42
CA PHE A 96 2.39 -4.31 -21.77
C PHE A 96 3.30 -3.67 -22.85
N PRO A 97 2.79 -2.72 -23.64
CA PRO A 97 3.64 -1.91 -24.50
C PRO A 97 4.54 -0.99 -23.65
N THR A 98 5.76 -0.70 -24.13
CA THR A 98 6.79 0.08 -23.41
C THR A 98 6.30 1.44 -22.93
N VAL A 99 5.40 2.08 -23.67
CA VAL A 99 4.78 3.37 -23.29
C VAL A 99 3.99 3.27 -21.98
N LEU A 100 3.41 2.10 -21.69
CA LEU A 100 2.62 1.84 -20.49
C LEU A 100 3.45 1.28 -19.31
N TYR A 101 4.75 0.99 -19.50
CA TYR A 101 5.59 0.47 -18.42
C TYR A 101 5.70 1.41 -17.22
N TYR A 102 5.62 2.71 -17.46
CA TYR A 102 5.74 3.73 -16.42
C TYR A 102 4.40 4.14 -15.81
N LEU A 103 3.28 3.62 -16.33
CA LEU A 103 1.94 3.90 -15.80
C LEU A 103 1.83 3.63 -14.29
N PRO A 104 2.41 2.55 -13.72
CA PRO A 104 2.38 2.30 -12.28
C PRO A 104 3.07 3.39 -11.45
N LEU A 105 4.02 4.15 -12.01
CA LEU A 105 4.68 5.25 -11.27
C LEU A 105 3.73 6.41 -10.94
N ILE A 106 2.64 6.55 -11.71
CA ILE A 106 1.61 7.57 -11.50
C ILE A 106 0.37 6.93 -10.85
N GLY A 107 -0.04 5.76 -11.35
CA GLY A 107 -1.22 5.05 -10.86
C GLY A 107 -1.07 4.58 -9.41
N ALA A 108 0.07 3.99 -9.05
CA ALA A 108 0.28 3.46 -7.70
C ALA A 108 0.24 4.55 -6.61
N PRO A 109 0.90 5.73 -6.74
CA PRO A 109 0.72 6.85 -5.81
C PRO A 109 -0.74 7.25 -5.59
N LEU A 110 -1.52 7.35 -6.67
CA LEU A 110 -2.92 7.76 -6.59
C LEU A 110 -3.76 6.71 -5.86
N VAL A 111 -3.63 5.44 -6.25
CA VAL A 111 -4.35 4.31 -5.63
C VAL A 111 -3.99 4.18 -4.16
N TRP A 112 -2.71 4.25 -3.80
CA TRP A 112 -2.29 4.18 -2.40
C TRP A 112 -2.76 5.40 -1.60
N GLY A 113 -2.71 6.60 -2.18
CA GLY A 113 -3.27 7.81 -1.55
C GLY A 113 -4.76 7.65 -1.20
N LEU A 114 -5.54 7.05 -2.11
CA LEU A 114 -6.93 6.70 -1.87
C LEU A 114 -7.09 5.68 -0.74
N PHE A 115 -6.33 4.59 -0.76
CA PHE A 115 -6.38 3.57 0.31
C PHE A 115 -6.02 4.17 1.68
N TRP A 116 -5.03 5.05 1.73
CA TRP A 116 -4.65 5.70 2.98
C TRP A 116 -5.74 6.64 3.50
N ARG A 117 -6.35 7.43 2.62
CA ARG A 117 -7.43 8.34 2.99
C ARG A 117 -8.72 7.63 3.39
N TYR A 118 -9.11 6.58 2.67
CA TYR A 118 -10.44 5.98 2.78
C TYR A 118 -10.48 4.63 3.48
N ILE A 119 -9.36 3.96 3.69
CA ILE A 119 -9.31 2.67 4.37
C ILE A 119 -8.47 2.78 5.65
N VAL A 120 -7.19 3.12 5.51
CA VAL A 120 -6.26 3.18 6.64
C VAL A 120 -6.73 4.19 7.70
N LYS A 121 -7.25 5.35 7.27
CA LYS A 121 -7.88 6.33 8.16
C LYS A 121 -8.96 5.72 9.07
N TYR A 122 -9.91 5.00 8.49
CA TYR A 122 -11.03 4.43 9.23
C TYR A 122 -10.62 3.25 10.08
N LEU A 123 -9.69 2.42 9.61
CA LEU A 123 -9.13 1.32 10.42
C LEU A 123 -8.40 1.85 11.66
N ASN A 124 -7.63 2.93 11.49
CA ASN A 124 -6.99 3.62 12.60
C ASN A 124 -8.02 4.19 13.59
N ASP A 125 -9.07 4.85 13.09
CA ASP A 125 -10.13 5.39 13.93
C ASP A 125 -10.87 4.27 14.69
N ALA A 126 -11.10 3.10 14.08
CA ALA A 126 -11.75 1.94 14.69
C ALA A 126 -10.95 1.33 15.86
N VAL A 127 -9.62 1.36 15.80
CA VAL A 127 -8.76 0.90 16.91
C VAL A 127 -8.48 2.00 17.96
N GLY A 128 -9.15 3.15 17.85
CA GLY A 128 -9.04 4.28 18.77
C GLY A 128 -7.84 5.18 18.51
N LEU A 129 -7.20 5.10 17.34
CA LEU A 129 -6.12 5.99 16.91
C LEU A 129 -6.69 7.21 16.18
N LYS A 130 -7.56 7.95 16.87
CA LYS A 130 -8.05 9.22 16.35
C LYS A 130 -6.92 10.24 16.37
N GLU A 131 -6.66 10.82 15.21
CA GLU A 131 -5.78 11.98 15.12
C GLU A 131 -6.64 13.22 15.39
N GLN A 132 -6.51 13.75 16.60
CA GLN A 132 -6.80 15.16 16.89
C GLN A 132 -5.85 16.04 16.08
#